data_AF-A0A2X2K656-F1
#
_entry.id   AF-A0A2X2K656-F1
#
_cell.length_a   1.000
_cell.length_b   1.000
_cell.length_c   1.000
_cell.angle_alpha   90.00
_cell.angle_beta   90.00
_cell.angle_gamma   90.00
#
_symmetry.space_group_name_H-M   'P 1'
#
loop_
_entity.id
_entity.type
_entity.pdbx_description
1 polymer ?
#
loop_
_entity_poly.entity_id
_entity_poly.type
_entity_poly.pdbx_seq_one_letter_code
_entity_poly.pdbx_strand_id
1 'polypeptide(L)'
;MEPLLSLKSVSKSYDDLNILDDIDIDIESGYFYTLLGPSGCGKTTILKLIAGFEYPDSGEVIYQNKPIGNLPPNKRKVNTVFQDYALFPHLNVYDNIAFGLKLKNYQKPKLIKK
;
A
#
# COMPACT_ATOMS: atom_id res chain seq x y z
N MET A 1 -13.18 4.76 17.86
CA MET A 1 -13.33 5.01 16.42
C MET A 1 -12.67 3.83 15.72
N GLU A 2 -13.32 3.18 14.76
CA GLU A 2 -12.68 2.02 14.10
C GLU A 2 -11.54 2.49 13.18
N PRO A 3 -10.38 1.81 13.20
CA PRO A 3 -9.25 2.14 12.35
C PRO A 3 -9.60 1.96 10.87
N LEU A 4 -9.00 2.77 10.00
CA LEU A 4 -9.14 2.66 8.55
C LEU A 4 -8.43 1.41 8.04
N LEU A 5 -7.25 1.12 8.60
CA LEU A 5 -6.41 -0.02 8.27
C LEU A 5 -5.84 -0.60 9.56
N SER A 6 -5.84 -1.92 9.67
CA SER A 6 -5.21 -2.65 10.78
C SER A 6 -4.34 -3.79 10.27
N LEU A 7 -3.17 -3.98 10.89
CA LEU A 7 -2.45 -5.25 10.91
C LEU A 7 -2.73 -5.86 12.28
N LYS A 8 -3.29 -7.07 12.31
CA LYS A 8 -3.60 -7.78 13.56
C LYS A 8 -2.79 -9.06 13.66
N SER A 9 -1.94 -9.17 14.66
CA SER A 9 -1.06 -10.32 14.89
C SER A 9 -0.31 -10.76 13.62
N VAL A 10 0.18 -9.79 12.84
CA VAL A 10 0.79 -10.08 11.54
C VAL A 10 2.21 -10.55 11.74
N SER A 11 2.54 -11.72 11.21
CA SER A 11 3.91 -12.21 11.11
C SER A 11 4.33 -12.38 9.65
N LYS A 12 5.62 -12.13 9.38
CA LYS A 12 6.22 -12.33 8.07
C LYS A 12 7.68 -12.72 8.17
N SER A 13 8.02 -13.86 7.57
CA SER A 13 9.38 -14.37 7.41
C SER A 13 9.76 -14.44 5.92
N TYR A 14 11.05 -14.40 5.65
CA TYR A 14 11.63 -14.79 4.36
C TYR A 14 12.68 -15.86 4.64
N ASP A 15 12.53 -17.02 4.01
CA ASP A 15 13.32 -18.21 4.34
C ASP A 15 13.28 -18.47 5.86
N ASP A 16 14.44 -18.56 6.52
CA ASP A 16 14.55 -18.78 7.96
C ASP A 16 14.61 -17.49 8.80
N LEU A 17 14.43 -16.31 8.18
CA LEU A 17 14.56 -15.02 8.85
C LEU A 17 13.18 -14.40 9.13
N ASN A 18 12.83 -14.32 10.41
CA ASN A 18 11.63 -13.63 10.86
C ASN A 18 11.83 -12.10 10.78
N ILE A 19 11.03 -11.42 9.95
CA ILE A 19 11.11 -9.96 9.76
C ILE A 19 10.07 -9.23 10.61
N LEU A 20 8.86 -9.79 10.73
CA LEU A 20 7.77 -9.25 11.54
C LEU A 20 7.24 -10.38 12.40
N ASP A 21 7.17 -10.14 13.70
CA ASP A 21 6.74 -11.13 14.68
C ASP A 21 5.54 -10.59 15.46
N ASP A 22 4.35 -11.13 15.18
CA ASP A 22 3.10 -10.86 15.88
C ASP A 22 2.82 -9.36 16.09
N ILE A 23 2.88 -8.58 14.99
CA ILE A 23 2.72 -7.13 15.09
C ILE A 23 1.27 -6.68 14.99
N ASP A 24 0.91 -5.71 15.84
CA ASP A 24 -0.35 -4.97 15.80
C ASP A 24 -0.11 -3.50 15.42
N ILE A 25 -0.79 -3.04 14.38
CA ILE A 25 -0.75 -1.64 13.94
C ILE A 25 -2.15 -1.21 13.56
N ASP A 26 -2.61 -0.11 14.14
CA ASP A 26 -3.85 0.58 13.73
C ASP A 26 -3.51 1.93 13.09
N ILE A 27 -4.19 2.23 11.99
CA ILE A 27 -4.05 3.47 11.23
C ILE A 27 -5.43 4.12 11.09
N GLU A 28 -5.59 5.30 11.66
CA GLU A 28 -6.82 6.08 11.60
C GLU A 28 -6.96 6.89 10.31
N SER A 29 -8.21 7.12 9.90
CA SER A 29 -8.52 7.93 8.73
C SER A 29 -8.20 9.41 8.99
N GLY A 30 -7.54 10.08 8.04
CA GLY A 30 -7.26 11.51 8.08
C GLY A 30 -5.96 11.89 8.79
N TYR A 31 -5.19 10.90 9.25
CA TYR A 31 -3.90 11.10 9.90
C TYR A 31 -2.74 10.77 8.97
N PHE A 32 -1.58 11.32 9.30
CA PHE A 32 -0.33 11.08 8.59
C PHE A 32 0.62 10.30 9.50
N TYR A 33 1.01 9.09 9.08
CA TYR A 33 1.90 8.21 9.84
C TYR A 33 3.26 8.11 9.17
N THR A 34 4.29 7.88 9.99
CA THR A 34 5.65 7.58 9.53
C THR A 34 6.12 6.29 10.20
N LEU A 35 6.66 5.37 9.41
CA LEU A 35 7.36 4.18 9.91
C LEU A 35 8.85 4.51 10.01
N LEU A 36 9.39 4.56 11.23
CA LEU A 36 10.80 4.86 11.51
C LEU A 36 11.50 3.63 12.09
N GLY A 37 12.77 3.43 11.72
CA GLY A 37 13.62 2.39 12.28
C GLY A 37 14.86 2.12 11.42
N PRO A 38 15.84 1.35 11.93
CA PRO A 38 17.09 1.06 11.22
C PRO A 38 16.86 0.23 9.94
N SER A 39 17.88 0.13 9.09
CA SER A 39 17.79 -0.76 7.91
C SER A 39 17.50 -2.20 8.35
N GLY A 40 16.66 -2.91 7.61
CA GLY A 40 16.27 -4.30 7.92
C GLY A 40 15.15 -4.48 8.95
N CYS A 41 14.67 -3.44 9.65
CA CYS A 41 13.66 -3.58 10.70
C CYS A 41 12.20 -3.81 10.19
N GLY A 42 12.01 -4.23 8.95
CA GLY A 42 10.68 -4.59 8.43
C GLY A 42 9.79 -3.45 7.89
N LYS A 43 10.23 -2.18 7.86
CA LYS A 43 9.43 -1.05 7.31
C LYS A 43 8.89 -1.31 5.90
N THR A 44 9.79 -1.70 4.99
CA THR A 44 9.43 -1.99 3.61
C THR A 44 8.51 -3.20 3.52
N THR A 45 8.70 -4.20 4.39
CA THR A 45 7.81 -5.37 4.51
C THR A 45 6.40 -4.95 4.90
N ILE A 46 6.24 -4.09 5.90
CA ILE A 46 4.93 -3.55 6.31
C ILE A 46 4.27 -2.82 5.13
N LEU A 47 4.99 -1.91 4.45
CA LEU A 47 4.43 -1.19 3.29
C LEU A 47 4.03 -2.14 2.15
N LYS A 48 4.84 -3.18 1.86
CA LYS A 48 4.52 -4.20 0.86
C LYS A 48 3.31 -5.05 1.24
N LEU A 49 3.19 -5.43 2.51
CA LEU A 49 2.03 -6.15 3.05
C LEU A 49 0.76 -5.34 2.93
N ILE A 50 0.80 -4.02 3.17
CA ILE A 50 -0.35 -3.12 3.00
C ILE A 50 -0.72 -2.99 1.51
N ALA A 51 0.29 -2.82 0.66
CA ALA A 51 0.13 -2.68 -0.79
C ALA A 51 -0.26 -3.98 -1.50
N GLY A 52 -0.07 -5.14 -0.85
CA GLY A 52 -0.37 -6.47 -1.40
C GLY A 52 0.70 -7.05 -2.32
N PHE A 53 1.91 -6.49 -2.29
CA PHE A 53 3.06 -7.08 -2.96
C PHE A 53 3.67 -8.24 -2.17
N GLU A 54 3.30 -8.34 -0.90
CA GLU A 54 3.59 -9.47 -0.01
C GLU A 54 2.31 -9.88 0.71
N TYR A 55 2.29 -11.13 1.17
CA TYR A 55 1.19 -11.72 1.94
C TYR A 55 1.69 -12.06 3.34
N PRO A 56 0.88 -11.83 4.39
CA PRO A 56 1.24 -12.24 5.75
C PRO A 56 1.33 -13.76 5.81
N ASP A 57 2.26 -14.29 6.61
CA ASP A 57 2.33 -15.74 6.86
C ASP A 57 1.27 -16.15 7.91
N SER A 58 1.00 -15.25 8.86
CA SER A 58 -0.09 -15.34 9.83
C SER A 58 -0.64 -13.96 10.17
N GLY A 59 -1.82 -13.94 10.79
CA GLY A 59 -2.53 -12.70 11.13
C GLY A 59 -3.33 -12.13 9.97
N GLU A 60 -3.85 -10.91 10.16
CA GLU A 60 -4.76 -10.29 9.21
C GLU A 60 -4.36 -8.85 8.86
N VAL A 61 -4.45 -8.51 7.58
CA VAL A 61 -4.47 -7.12 7.10
C VAL A 61 -5.92 -6.76 6.81
N ILE A 62 -6.45 -5.76 7.51
CA ILE A 62 -7.85 -5.35 7.47
C ILE A 62 -7.93 -3.93 6.97
N TYR A 63 -8.81 -3.66 6.01
CA TYR A 63 -9.12 -2.30 5.53
C TYR A 63 -10.62 -2.08 5.58
N GLN A 64 -11.07 -1.04 6.29
CA GLN A 64 -12.50 -0.76 6.51
C GLN A 64 -13.29 -2.00 6.97
N ASN A 65 -12.80 -2.68 8.01
CA ASN A 65 -13.37 -3.91 8.58
C ASN A 65 -13.46 -5.10 7.62
N LYS A 66 -12.75 -5.08 6.49
CA LYS A 66 -12.69 -6.19 5.55
C LYS A 66 -11.29 -6.75 5.49
N PRO A 67 -11.10 -8.08 5.62
CA PRO A 67 -9.80 -8.69 5.41
C PRO A 67 -9.38 -8.52 3.95
N ILE A 68 -8.18 -7.98 3.76
CA ILE A 68 -7.57 -7.74 2.44
C ILE A 68 -6.25 -8.50 2.26
N GLY A 69 -5.80 -9.24 3.28
CA GLY A 69 -4.50 -9.92 3.30
C GLY A 69 -4.20 -10.73 2.04
N ASN A 70 -5.20 -11.42 1.49
CA ASN A 70 -5.07 -12.29 0.30
C ASN A 70 -5.41 -11.60 -1.02
N LEU A 71 -5.73 -10.30 -1.02
CA LEU A 71 -6.04 -9.57 -2.24
C LEU A 71 -4.74 -9.15 -2.95
N PRO A 72 -4.64 -9.33 -4.29
CA PRO A 72 -3.53 -8.81 -5.06
C PRO A 72 -3.54 -7.27 -5.11
N PRO A 73 -2.41 -6.61 -5.41
CA PRO A 73 -2.28 -5.15 -5.35
C PRO A 73 -3.35 -4.39 -6.14
N ASN A 74 -3.67 -4.86 -7.36
CA ASN A 74 -4.62 -4.22 -8.25
C ASN A 74 -6.08 -4.25 -7.75
N LYS A 75 -6.38 -5.08 -6.75
CA LYS A 75 -7.71 -5.15 -6.11
C LYS A 75 -7.77 -4.40 -4.78
N ARG A 76 -6.65 -3.86 -4.30
CA ARG A 76 -6.61 -3.09 -3.06
C ARG A 76 -6.95 -1.63 -3.31
N LYS A 77 -7.67 -1.02 -2.37
CA LYS A 77 -7.96 0.42 -2.38
C LYS A 77 -6.81 1.23 -1.76
N VAL A 78 -5.58 0.87 -2.12
CA VAL A 78 -4.34 1.50 -1.65
C VAL A 78 -3.51 1.85 -2.87
N ASN A 79 -2.90 3.04 -2.87
CA ASN A 79 -1.93 3.42 -3.89
C ASN A 79 -0.55 3.52 -3.24
N THR A 80 0.47 3.06 -3.95
CA THR A 80 1.84 2.99 -3.42
C THR A 80 2.78 3.75 -4.35
N VAL A 81 3.66 4.54 -3.76
CA VAL A 81 4.80 5.14 -4.45
C VAL A 81 6.05 4.43 -3.93
N PHE A 82 6.85 3.89 -4.84
CA PHE A 82 8.08 3.16 -4.51
C PHE A 82 9.27 4.12 -4.43
N GLN A 83 10.37 3.64 -3.82
CA GLN A 83 11.63 4.38 -3.82
C GLN A 83 12.19 4.56 -5.24
N ASP A 84 12.07 3.53 -6.08
CA ASP A 84 12.32 3.65 -7.51
C ASP A 84 11.08 4.17 -8.22
N TYR A 85 11.22 5.25 -8.99
CA TYR A 85 10.09 6.03 -9.51
C TYR A 85 9.11 5.26 -10.42
N ALA A 86 9.45 4.05 -10.86
CA ALA A 86 8.59 3.15 -11.65
C ALA A 86 7.85 3.86 -12.81
N LEU A 87 8.52 4.83 -13.44
CA LEU A 87 7.96 5.63 -14.53
C LEU A 87 7.90 4.80 -15.81
N PHE A 88 6.92 5.09 -16.66
CA PHE A 88 6.87 4.57 -18.02
C PHE A 88 7.78 5.44 -18.91
N PRO A 89 8.98 4.94 -19.30
CA PRO A 89 9.99 5.77 -19.97
C PRO A 89 9.58 6.21 -21.38
N HIS A 90 8.60 5.52 -21.97
CA HIS A 90 8.03 5.81 -23.28
C HIS A 90 6.88 6.83 -23.23
N LEU A 91 6.49 7.30 -22.03
CA LEU A 91 5.45 8.31 -21.83
C LEU A 91 6.06 9.64 -21.40
N ASN A 92 5.44 10.75 -21.81
CA ASN A 92 5.79 12.07 -21.27
C ASN A 92 5.28 12.22 -19.83
N VAL A 93 5.62 13.35 -19.19
CA VAL A 93 5.23 13.65 -17.80
C VAL A 93 3.70 13.65 -17.62
N TYR A 94 2.96 14.29 -18.52
CA TYR A 94 1.50 14.35 -18.46
C TYR A 94 0.89 12.95 -18.54
N ASP A 95 1.39 12.11 -19.45
CA ASP A 95 0.87 10.77 -19.67
C ASP A 95 1.22 9.82 -18.51
N ASN A 96 2.37 9.97 -17.86
CA ASN A 96 2.70 9.26 -16.62
C ASN A 96 1.72 9.60 -15.49
N ILE A 97 1.46 10.90 -15.26
CA ILE A 97 0.52 11.36 -14.21
C ILE A 97 -0.93 10.94 -14.53
N ALA A 98 -1.35 11.04 -15.79
CA ALA A 98 -2.70 10.74 -16.21
C ALA A 98 -2.99 9.24 -16.39
N PHE A 99 -1.96 8.38 -16.39
CA PHE A 99 -2.08 6.96 -16.73
C PHE A 99 -3.16 6.22 -15.91
N GLY A 100 -3.12 6.33 -14.58
CA GLY A 100 -4.09 5.69 -13.70
C GLY A 100 -5.53 6.19 -13.89
N LEU A 101 -5.70 7.47 -14.28
CA LEU A 101 -7.01 8.04 -14.58
C LEU A 101 -7.57 7.51 -15.90
N LYS A 102 -6.71 7.39 -16.93
CA LYS A 102 -7.07 6.82 -18.24
C LYS A 102 -7.52 5.36 -18.10
N LEU A 103 -6.81 4.55 -17.31
CA LEU A 103 -7.18 3.14 -17.07
C LEU A 103 -8.56 2.98 -16.41
N LYS A 104 -8.93 3.92 -15.53
CA LYS A 104 -10.23 3.92 -14.86
C LYS A 104 -11.35 4.55 -15.70
N ASN A 105 -11.08 4.86 -16.98
CA ASN A 105 -12.00 5.54 -17.88
C ASN A 105 -12.61 6.82 -17.29
N TYR A 106 -11.85 7.54 -16.45
CA TYR A 106 -12.32 8.84 -15.97
C TYR A 106 -12.48 9.76 -17.17
N GLN A 107 -13.69 10.28 -17.36
CA GLN A 107 -13.93 11.34 -18.33
C GLN A 107 -13.00 12.50 -17.99
N LYS A 108 -12.29 13.03 -19.00
CA LYS A 108 -11.48 14.24 -18.81
C LYS A 108 -12.39 15.29 -18.16
N PRO A 109 -12.10 15.75 -16.93
CA PRO A 109 -12.82 16.90 -16.42
C PRO A 109 -12.64 18.01 -17.46
N LYS A 110 -13.73 18.61 -17.92
CA LYS A 110 -13.68 19.78 -18.79
C LYS A 110 -12.73 20.75 -18.09
N LEU A 111 -11.59 21.02 -18.71
CA LEU A 111 -10.67 22.05 -18.25
C LEU A 111 -11.52 23.32 -18.18
N ILE A 112 -11.90 23.73 -16.97
CA ILE A 112 -12.43 25.06 -16.74
C ILE A 112 -11.22 25.95 -16.98
N LYS A 113 -11.08 26.42 -18.22
CA LYS A 113 -10.17 27.53 -18.53
C LYS A 113 -10.59 28.67 -17.61
N LYS A 114 -9.70 29.07 -16.71
CA LYS A 114 -9.74 30.42 -16.15
C LYS A 114 -9.39 31.41 -17.23
#